data_AF-A0A1B6FUY3-F1
#
_entry.id   AF-A0A1B6FUY3-F1
#
_cell.length_a   1.000
_cell.length_b   1.000
_cell.length_c   1.000
_cell.angle_alpha   90.00
_cell.angle_beta   90.00
_cell.angle_gamma   90.00
#
_symmetry.space_group_name_H-M   'P 1'
#
loop_
_entity.id
_entity.type
_entity.pdbx_description
1 polymer ?
#
loop_
_entity_poly.entity_id
_entity_poly.type
_entity_poly.pdbx_seq_one_letter_code
_entity_poly.pdbx_strand_id
1 'polypeptide(L)'
;QVLDSVYVGPVPEGKHMFVFQADPPDIKKIPENDAIGVTVVLLTCSYKEQEFIRVGYFINNEYVEPELNENLPSPPQFEKVVRNILSSEPRVTRFKINWDDAAVD
;
A
#
# COMPACT_ATOMS: atom_id res chain seq x y z
N GLN A 1 -3.64 5.22 5.38
CA GLN A 1 -2.75 5.12 6.57
C GLN A 1 -1.36 4.77 6.08
N VAL A 2 -0.28 5.18 6.76
CA VAL A 2 1.09 4.69 6.48
C VAL A 2 1.29 3.43 7.32
N LEU A 3 1.61 2.30 6.67
CA LEU A 3 1.76 1.01 7.36
C LEU A 3 3.17 0.83 7.94
N ASP A 4 4.20 1.16 7.16
CA ASP A 4 5.59 1.17 7.62
C ASP A 4 6.44 2.04 6.68
N SER A 5 7.65 2.41 7.12
CA SER A 5 8.65 3.13 6.34
C SER A 5 10.05 2.65 6.72
N VAL A 6 10.86 2.33 5.72
CA VAL A 6 12.23 1.85 5.91
C VAL A 6 13.22 2.65 5.07
N TYR A 7 14.36 2.98 5.68
CA TYR A 7 15.50 3.56 4.99
C TYR A 7 16.45 2.45 4.56
N VAL A 8 16.83 2.45 3.28
CA VAL A 8 17.76 1.48 2.71
C VAL A 8 19.01 2.25 2.27
N GLY A 9 20.14 2.03 2.94
CA GLY A 9 21.39 2.69 2.57
C GLY A 9 22.59 2.38 3.47
N PRO A 10 23.83 2.51 2.96
CA PRO A 10 24.18 2.80 1.56
C PRO A 10 23.93 1.59 0.64
N VAL A 11 23.38 1.84 -0.56
CA VAL A 11 23.05 0.78 -1.53
C VAL A 11 24.14 0.73 -2.61
N PRO A 12 24.96 -0.34 -2.69
CA PRO A 12 25.94 -0.51 -3.77
C PRO A 12 25.28 -0.60 -5.14
N GLU A 13 26.01 -0.32 -6.21
CA GLU A 13 25.52 -0.58 -7.56
C GLU A 13 25.21 -2.07 -7.74
N GLY A 14 24.04 -2.36 -8.32
CA GLY A 14 23.61 -3.72 -8.59
C GLY A 14 22.12 -3.93 -8.38
N LYS A 15 21.71 -5.20 -8.44
CA LYS A 15 20.32 -5.61 -8.15
C LYS A 15 20.24 -6.09 -6.72
N HIS A 16 19.33 -5.49 -5.96
CA HIS A 16 19.06 -5.86 -4.57
C HIS A 16 17.63 -6.35 -4.43
N MET A 17 17.43 -7.30 -3.51
CA MET A 17 16.13 -7.83 -3.15
C MET A 17 16.03 -7.86 -1.64
N PHE A 18 14.90 -7.39 -1.12
CA PHE A 18 14.61 -7.40 0.30
C PHE A 18 13.14 -7.78 0.51
N VAL A 19 12.86 -8.31 1.69
CA VAL A 19 11.49 -8.56 2.14
C VAL A 19 11.05 -7.33 2.92
N PHE A 20 9.90 -6.77 2.57
CA PHE A 20 9.28 -5.68 3.31
C PHE A 20 7.96 -6.17 3.88
N GLN A 21 7.83 -6.10 5.21
CA GLN A 21 6.66 -6.54 5.97
C GLN A 21 6.20 -5.38 6.84
N ALA A 22 4.88 -5.19 6.91
CA ALA A 22 4.26 -4.14 7.70
C ALA A 22 3.02 -4.70 8.40
N ASP A 23 2.70 -4.12 9.57
CA ASP A 23 1.48 -4.42 10.30
C ASP A 23 0.23 -3.93 9.53
N PRO A 24 -0.95 -4.52 9.78
CA PRO A 24 -2.19 -4.09 9.15
C PRO A 24 -2.59 -2.66 9.57
N PRO A 25 -3.45 -1.98 8.79
CA PRO A 25 -3.99 -0.68 9.18
C PRO A 25 -4.83 -0.78 10.46
N ASP A 26 -4.92 0.32 11.20
CA ASP A 26 -5.79 0.43 12.37
C ASP A 26 -7.26 0.50 11.90
N ILE A 27 -8.02 -0.56 12.20
CA ILE A 27 -9.43 -0.68 11.84
C ILE A 27 -10.31 0.43 12.42
N LYS A 28 -9.92 1.02 13.56
CA LYS A 28 -10.70 2.10 14.21
C LYS A 28 -10.63 3.42 13.43
N LYS A 29 -9.65 3.55 12.53
CA LYS A 29 -9.44 4.72 11.68
C LYS A 29 -10.01 4.54 10.27
N ILE A 30 -10.61 3.38 9.98
CA ILE A 30 -11.26 3.11 8.69
C ILE A 30 -12.70 3.60 8.79
N PRO A 31 -13.15 4.51 7.90
CA PRO A 31 -14.56 4.88 7.82
C PRO A 31 -15.43 3.65 7.55
N GLU A 32 -16.62 3.56 8.15
CA GLU A 32 -17.49 2.39 7.99
C GLU A 32 -17.81 2.10 6.52
N ASN A 33 -17.99 3.16 5.72
CA ASN A 33 -18.27 3.07 4.28
C ASN A 33 -17.07 2.55 3.46
N ASP A 34 -15.86 2.59 4.01
CA ASP A 34 -14.63 2.13 3.35
C ASP A 34 -14.20 0.73 3.83
N ALA A 35 -14.94 0.14 4.78
CA ALA A 35 -14.60 -1.16 5.35
C ALA A 35 -14.72 -2.31 4.33
N ILE A 36 -15.70 -2.21 3.42
CA ILE A 36 -16.01 -3.20 2.39
C ILE A 36 -15.91 -2.54 1.01
N GLY A 37 -15.42 -3.29 0.03
CA GLY A 37 -15.20 -2.84 -1.33
C GLY A 37 -13.72 -2.63 -1.65
N VAL A 38 -13.49 -1.89 -2.73
CA VAL A 38 -12.16 -1.74 -3.32
C VAL A 38 -11.39 -0.60 -2.66
N THR A 39 -10.18 -0.90 -2.21
CA THR A 39 -9.19 0.08 -1.76
C THR A 39 -7.84 -0.19 -2.43
N VAL A 40 -6.81 0.58 -2.07
CA VAL A 40 -5.46 0.43 -2.63
C VAL A 40 -4.40 0.42 -1.53
N VAL A 41 -3.38 -0.42 -1.70
CA VAL A 41 -2.10 -0.27 -1.00
C VAL A 41 -1.07 0.30 -1.95
N LEU A 42 -0.30 1.28 -1.47
CA LEU A 42 0.72 1.97 -2.23
C LEU A 42 2.08 1.71 -1.59
N LEU A 43 3.03 1.21 -2.36
CA LEU A 43 4.45 1.23 -2.05
C LEU A 43 5.06 2.42 -2.77
N THR A 44 5.52 3.40 -2.00
CA THR A 44 6.18 4.61 -2.52
C THR A 44 7.66 4.53 -2.18
N CYS A 45 8.53 4.72 -3.17
CA CYS A 45 9.96 4.85 -2.94
C CYS A 45 10.41 6.26 -3.28
N SER A 46 11.18 6.85 -2.37
CA SER A 46 11.71 8.20 -2.48
C SER A 46 13.21 8.21 -2.25
N TYR A 47 13.89 9.12 -2.93
CA TYR A 47 15.30 9.43 -2.71
C TYR A 47 15.43 10.93 -2.51
N LYS A 48 16.12 11.37 -1.44
CA LYS A 48 16.20 12.78 -1.04
C LYS A 48 14.82 13.47 -1.04
N GLU A 49 13.85 12.82 -0.39
CA GLU A 49 12.45 13.28 -0.29
C GLU A 49 11.68 13.39 -1.63
N GLN A 50 12.32 13.08 -2.76
CA GLN A 50 11.69 13.04 -4.07
C GLN A 50 11.24 11.60 -4.38
N GLU A 51 9.93 11.42 -4.51
CA GLU A 51 9.35 10.15 -4.96
C GLU A 51 9.77 9.86 -6.41
N PHE A 52 10.37 8.71 -6.66
CA PHE A 52 10.78 8.30 -8.02
C PHE A 52 9.96 7.14 -8.58
N ILE A 53 9.32 6.35 -7.70
CA ILE A 53 8.43 5.26 -8.12
C ILE A 53 7.32 5.02 -7.09
N ARG A 54 6.13 4.72 -7.61
CA ARG A 54 4.97 4.27 -6.85
C ARG A 54 4.42 3.00 -7.48
N VAL A 55 4.19 1.99 -6.64
CA VAL A 55 3.56 0.74 -7.03
C VAL A 55 2.27 0.58 -6.22
N GLY A 56 1.14 0.57 -6.90
CA GLY A 56 -0.17 0.38 -6.30
C GLY A 56 -0.76 -1.00 -6.59
N TYR A 57 -1.39 -1.59 -5.59
CA TYR A 57 -2.19 -2.81 -5.75
C TYR A 57 -3.62 -2.54 -5.31
N PHE A 58 -4.58 -2.97 -6.12
CA PHE A 58 -5.98 -3.00 -5.70
C PHE A 58 -6.19 -4.09 -4.66
N ILE A 59 -6.98 -3.77 -3.65
CA ILE A 59 -7.40 -4.68 -2.59
C ILE A 59 -8.91 -4.68 -2.59
N ASN A 60 -9.53 -5.85 -2.73
CA ASN A 60 -10.96 -6.02 -2.48
C ASN A 60 -11.15 -6.53 -1.05
N ASN A 61 -11.88 -5.78 -0.22
CA ASN A 61 -12.30 -6.20 1.11
C ASN A 61 -13.74 -6.70 1.03
N GLU A 62 -14.01 -7.95 1.38
CA GLU A 62 -15.35 -8.52 1.30
C GLU A 62 -15.62 -9.51 2.43
N TYR A 63 -16.89 -9.75 2.73
CA TYR A 63 -17.27 -10.86 3.60
C TYR A 63 -17.23 -12.17 2.82
N VAL A 64 -16.91 -13.27 3.49
CA VAL A 64 -17.01 -14.60 2.88
C VAL A 64 -18.47 -15.04 2.80
N GLU A 65 -19.29 -14.67 3.79
CA GLU A 65 -20.71 -15.00 3.80
C GLU A 65 -21.52 -14.11 2.82
N PRO A 66 -22.27 -14.69 1.86
CA PRO A 66 -23.08 -13.92 0.92
C PRO A 66 -24.12 -13.04 1.63
N GLU A 67 -24.73 -13.52 2.70
CA GLU A 67 -25.75 -12.81 3.47
C GLU A 67 -25.23 -11.47 4.03
N LEU A 68 -23.96 -11.42 4.45
CA LEU A 68 -23.32 -10.20 4.94
C LEU A 68 -22.95 -9.22 3.82
N ASN A 69 -22.74 -9.71 2.60
CA ASN A 69 -22.52 -8.85 1.43
C ASN A 69 -23.84 -8.26 0.90
N GLU A 70 -24.93 -9.03 0.95
CA GLU A 70 -26.27 -8.54 0.57
C GLU A 70 -26.81 -7.53 1.59
N ASN A 71 -26.55 -7.77 2.88
CA ASN A 71 -26.98 -6.90 3.98
C ASN A 71 -25.77 -6.49 4.83
N LEU A 72 -25.07 -5.45 4.38
CA LEU A 72 -23.88 -4.95 5.07
C LEU A 72 -24.20 -4.57 6.52
N PRO A 73 -23.55 -5.22 7.52
CA PRO A 73 -23.78 -4.89 8.93
C PRO A 73 -23.19 -3.51 9.27
N SER A 74 -23.86 -2.79 10.17
CA SER A 74 -23.35 -1.57 10.81
C SER A 74 -23.40 -1.76 12.33
N PRO A 75 -22.25 -1.66 13.04
CA PRO A 75 -20.90 -1.42 12.50
C PRO A 75 -20.35 -2.63 11.71
N PRO A 76 -19.38 -2.43 10.80
CA PRO A 76 -18.72 -3.51 10.08
C PRO A 76 -18.03 -4.54 11.00
N GLN A 77 -18.11 -5.81 10.63
CA GLN A 77 -17.51 -6.94 11.35
C GLN A 77 -16.12 -7.26 10.78
N PHE A 78 -15.12 -6.42 11.07
CA PHE A 78 -13.77 -6.50 10.48
C PHE A 78 -13.09 -7.87 10.64
N GLU A 79 -13.42 -8.63 11.68
CA GLU A 79 -12.92 -9.99 11.93
C GLU A 79 -13.38 -11.02 10.90
N LYS A 80 -14.46 -10.72 10.15
CA LYS A 80 -14.99 -11.58 9.07
C LYS A 80 -14.61 -11.10 7.67
N VAL A 81 -13.88 -9.98 7.58
CA VAL A 81 -13.47 -9.40 6.30
C VAL A 81 -12.24 -10.12 5.78
N VAL A 82 -12.33 -10.62 4.55
CA VAL A 82 -11.21 -11.18 3.80
C VAL A 82 -10.71 -10.14 2.81
N ARG A 83 -9.38 -10.08 2.64
CA ARG A 83 -8.71 -9.14 1.76
C ARG A 83 -8.06 -9.87 0.60
N ASN A 84 -8.50 -9.53 -0.60
CA ASN A 84 -7.98 -10.08 -1.84
C ASN A 84 -7.15 -9.01 -2.55
N ILE A 85 -5.82 -9.21 -2.59
CA ILE A 85 -4.89 -8.29 -3.24
C ILE A 85 -4.70 -8.72 -4.68
N LEU A 86 -4.98 -7.85 -5.64
CA LEU A 86 -4.74 -8.08 -7.08
C LEU A 86 -3.24 -7.91 -7.39
N SER A 87 -2.42 -8.85 -6.90
CA SER A 87 -0.97 -8.79 -7.02
C SER A 87 -0.44 -9.01 -8.43
N SER A 88 -1.23 -9.62 -9.33
CA SER A 88 -0.87 -9.89 -10.71
C SER A 88 -0.91 -8.64 -11.61
N GLU A 89 -1.63 -7.59 -11.22
CA GLU A 89 -1.81 -6.37 -12.02
C GLU A 89 -1.43 -5.08 -11.26
N PRO A 90 -0.16 -4.93 -10.84
CA PRO A 90 0.29 -3.71 -10.18
C PRO A 90 0.16 -2.49 -11.10
N ARG A 91 -0.22 -1.36 -10.52
CA ARG A 91 -0.16 -0.06 -11.19
C ARG A 91 1.16 0.62 -10.82
N VAL A 92 2.05 0.76 -11.80
CA VAL A 92 3.38 1.33 -11.61
C VAL A 92 3.44 2.72 -12.23
N THR A 93 3.71 3.73 -11.40
CA THR A 93 3.97 5.11 -11.84
C THR A 93 5.41 5.47 -11.53
N ARG A 94 6.10 6.07 -12.49
CA ARG A 94 7.49 6.52 -12.34
C ARG A 94 7.57 8.03 -12.49
N PHE A 95 8.39 8.64 -11.66
CA PHE A 95 8.61 10.09 -11.64
C PHE A 95 10.09 10.36 -11.93
N LYS A 96 10.36 11.40 -12.70
CA LYS A 96 11.73 11.89 -12.88
C LYS A 96 12.11 12.73 -11.65
N ILE A 97 13.28 12.46 -11.08
CA ILE A 97 13.81 13.18 -9.93
C ILE A 97 15.26 13.57 -10.16
N ASN A 98 15.78 14.48 -9.34
CA ASN A 98 17.19 14.81 -9.30
C ASN A 98 17.95 13.83 -8.40
N TRP A 99 18.91 13.09 -8.96
CA TRP A 99 19.71 12.10 -8.24
C TRP A 99 21.02 12.69 -7.68
N ASP A 100 21.63 13.58 -8.45
CA ASP A 100 22.85 14.27 -8.06
C ASP A 100 22.56 15.30 -6.97
N ASP A 101 23.50 15.47 -6.04
CA ASP A 101 23.57 16.74 -5.32
C ASP A 101 23.90 17.81 -6.36
N ALA A 102 23.11 18.89 -6.42
CA ALA A 102 23.42 20.00 -7.31
C ALA A 102 24.91 20.31 -7.16
N ALA A 103 25.68 20.12 -8.24
CA ALA A 103 27.10 20.39 -8.22
C ALA A 103 27.27 21.82 -7.71
N VAL A 104 27.88 21.94 -6.53
CA VAL A 104 28.32 23.23 -6.03
C VAL A 104 29.53 23.57 -6.88
N ASP A 105 29.30 24.31 -7.96
CA ASP A 105 30.36 25.04 -8.66
C ASP A 105 31.02 26.06 -7.72
#